data_AF-A0A1L8ZAX3-F1
#
_entry.id   AF-A0A1L8ZAX3-F1
#
_cell.length_a   1.000
_cell.length_b   1.000
_cell.length_c   1.000
_cell.angle_alpha   90.00
_cell.angle_beta   90.00
_cell.angle_gamma   90.00
#
_symmetry.space_group_name_H-M   'P 1'
#
loop_
_entity.id
_entity.type
_entity.pdbx_description
1 polymer ?
#
loop_
_entity_poly.entity_id
_entity_poly.type
_entity_poly.pdbx_seq_one_letter_code
_entity_poly.pdbx_strand_id
1 'polypeptide(L)'
;KKLLEIESEELNCASKMNEDFLFKFQRIIRNKSNGVVPLVNNVCKGCHMILPVEFANKVRREPNDIKFCPYCSRILYYQDKIQISDEIIPGSLADLVE
;
A
#
# COMPACT_ATOMS: atom_id res chain seq x y z
N LYS A 1 -24.40 -2.29 -15.96
CA LYS A 1 -23.64 -1.17 -16.56
C LYS A 1 -22.32 -0.95 -15.83
N LYS A 2 -22.33 -0.61 -14.52
CA LYS A 2 -21.11 -0.38 -13.72
C LYS A 2 -20.04 -1.49 -13.74
N LEU A 3 -20.42 -2.78 -13.73
CA LEU A 3 -19.45 -3.89 -13.81
C LEU A 3 -18.64 -3.88 -15.11
N LEU A 4 -19.32 -3.71 -16.25
CA LEU A 4 -18.67 -3.68 -17.57
C LEU A 4 -17.74 -2.47 -17.75
N GLU A 5 -18.10 -1.33 -17.14
CA GLU A 5 -17.25 -0.13 -17.13
C GLU A 5 -15.94 -0.39 -16.39
N ILE A 6 -16.01 -0.97 -15.19
CA ILE A 6 -14.82 -1.30 -14.36
C ILE A 6 -13.93 -2.33 -15.06
N GLU A 7 -14.51 -3.37 -15.66
CA GLU A 7 -13.75 -4.38 -16.42
C GLU A 7 -13.01 -3.77 -17.62
N SER A 8 -13.66 -2.84 -18.34
CA SER A 8 -13.02 -2.13 -19.44
C SER A 8 -11.86 -1.23 -18.97
N GLU A 9 -12.01 -0.56 -17.84
CA GLU A 9 -10.95 0.26 -17.24
C GLU A 9 -9.77 -0.62 -16.78
N GLU A 10 -10.05 -1.75 -16.13
CA GLU A 10 -9.04 -2.72 -15.70
C GLU A 10 -8.20 -3.22 -16.89
N LEU A 11 -8.84 -3.62 -17.99
CA LEU A 11 -8.15 -4.10 -19.20
C LEU A 11 -7.28 -3.01 -19.84
N ASN A 12 -7.75 -1.75 -19.86
CA ASN A 12 -7.00 -0.62 -20.40
C ASN A 12 -5.75 -0.30 -19.54
N CYS A 13 -5.85 -0.45 -18.22
CA CYS A 13 -4.70 -0.34 -17.33
C CYS A 13 -3.74 -1.54 -17.51
N ALA A 14 -4.26 -2.77 -17.47
CA ALA A 14 -3.48 -4.00 -17.55
C ALA A 14 -2.68 -4.12 -18.85
N SER A 15 -3.26 -3.71 -19.99
CA SER A 15 -2.60 -3.74 -21.31
C SER A 15 -1.38 -2.81 -21.44
N LYS A 16 -1.24 -1.83 -20.55
CA LYS A 16 -0.09 -0.91 -20.50
C LYS A 16 1.01 -1.40 -19.56
N MET A 17 0.78 -2.48 -18.83
CA MET A 17 1.72 -3.01 -17.86
C MET A 17 2.52 -4.18 -18.44
N ASN A 18 3.72 -4.39 -17.91
CA ASN A 18 4.49 -5.58 -18.22
C ASN A 18 3.77 -6.84 -17.69
N GLU A 19 3.76 -7.92 -18.48
CA GLU A 19 3.03 -9.16 -18.19
C GLU A 19 3.52 -9.88 -16.92
N ASP A 20 4.84 -9.96 -16.70
CA ASP A 20 5.42 -10.57 -15.49
C ASP A 20 5.01 -9.81 -14.23
N PHE A 21 4.96 -8.48 -14.33
CA PHE A 21 4.53 -7.62 -13.25
C PHE A 21 3.05 -7.83 -12.94
N LEU A 22 2.21 -7.83 -13.98
CA LEU A 22 0.77 -8.05 -13.85
C LEU A 22 0.47 -9.40 -13.19
N PHE A 23 1.17 -10.46 -13.61
CA PHE A 23 1.01 -11.79 -13.03
C PHE A 23 1.36 -11.82 -11.53
N LYS A 24 2.48 -11.19 -11.13
CA LYS A 24 2.87 -11.06 -9.71
C LYS A 24 1.81 -10.30 -8.92
N PHE A 25 1.31 -9.18 -9.47
CA PHE A 25 0.31 -8.35 -8.82
C PHE A 25 -1.03 -9.08 -8.63
N GLN A 26 -1.53 -9.73 -9.66
CA GLN A 26 -2.76 -10.54 -9.59
C GLN A 26 -2.65 -11.66 -8.56
N ARG A 27 -1.49 -12.33 -8.48
CA ARG A 27 -1.22 -13.35 -7.47
C ARG A 27 -1.27 -12.78 -6.05
N ILE A 28 -0.81 -11.55 -5.83
CA ILE A 28 -0.91 -10.88 -4.52
C ILE A 28 -2.38 -10.59 -4.18
N ILE A 29 -3.13 -9.96 -5.10
CA ILE A 29 -4.55 -9.62 -4.90
C ILE A 29 -5.37 -10.87 -4.57
N ARG A 30 -5.22 -11.92 -5.37
CA ARG A 30 -5.95 -13.19 -5.17
C ARG A 30 -5.76 -13.79 -3.78
N ASN A 31 -4.57 -13.61 -3.20
CA ASN A 31 -4.24 -14.20 -1.89
C ASN A 31 -4.50 -13.26 -0.70
N LYS A 32 -4.49 -11.93 -0.92
CA LYS A 32 -4.35 -10.94 0.17
C LYS A 32 -5.26 -9.72 0.06
N SER A 33 -6.23 -9.76 -0.86
CA SER A 33 -7.18 -8.71 -1.26
C SER A 33 -6.54 -7.42 -1.77
N ASN A 34 -5.76 -6.74 -0.92
CA ASN A 34 -5.11 -5.48 -1.24
C ASN A 34 -3.67 -5.74 -1.73
N GLY A 35 -3.38 -5.34 -2.97
CA GLY A 35 -2.06 -5.49 -3.58
C GLY A 35 -1.07 -4.37 -3.25
N VAL A 36 -1.56 -3.17 -2.92
CA VAL A 36 -0.78 -1.95 -2.64
C VAL A 36 -1.14 -1.43 -1.25
N VAL A 37 -0.14 -1.06 -0.44
CA VAL A 37 -0.34 -0.56 0.94
C VAL A 37 0.68 0.53 1.30
N PRO A 38 0.33 1.43 2.23
CA PRO A 38 1.27 2.44 2.70
C PRO A 38 2.34 1.87 3.61
N LEU A 39 3.51 2.49 3.53
CA LEU A 39 4.58 2.43 4.51
C LEU A 39 4.55 3.69 5.37
N VAL A 40 4.18 3.56 6.64
CA VAL A 40 4.12 4.69 7.60
C VAL A 40 4.99 4.38 8.80
N ASN A 41 5.89 5.29 9.18
CA ASN A 41 6.82 5.10 10.30
C ASN A 41 7.58 3.76 10.22
N ASN A 42 8.04 3.39 9.03
CA ASN A 42 8.68 2.12 8.73
C ASN A 42 7.79 0.87 8.92
N VAL A 43 6.49 1.03 9.15
CA VAL A 43 5.54 -0.09 9.31
C VAL A 43 4.76 -0.32 8.02
N CYS A 44 4.81 -1.54 7.50
CA CYS A 44 3.95 -1.97 6.40
C CYS A 44 2.50 -2.07 6.90
N LYS A 45 1.58 -1.27 6.37
CA LYS A 45 0.17 -1.31 6.78
C LYS A 45 -0.62 -2.50 6.24
N GLY A 46 0.02 -3.38 5.46
CA GLY A 46 -0.57 -4.64 5.03
C GLY A 46 -0.37 -5.80 6.01
N CYS A 47 0.82 -5.91 6.61
CA CYS A 47 1.15 -7.01 7.53
C CYS A 47 1.65 -6.56 8.90
N HIS A 48 1.67 -5.26 9.15
CA HIS A 48 2.07 -4.62 10.41
C HIS A 48 3.51 -4.90 10.85
N MET A 49 4.34 -5.43 9.97
CA MET A 49 5.77 -5.63 10.24
C MET A 49 6.53 -4.31 10.10
N ILE A 50 7.47 -4.10 11.03
CA ILE A 50 8.47 -3.04 10.96
C ILE A 50 9.51 -3.45 9.92
N LEU A 51 9.76 -2.59 8.95
CA LEU A 51 10.73 -2.78 7.89
C LEU A 51 12.08 -2.15 8.28
N PRO A 52 13.20 -2.73 7.83
CA PRO A 52 14.53 -2.13 8.05
C PRO A 52 14.59 -0.68 7.56
N VAL A 53 15.28 0.18 8.31
CA VAL A 53 15.37 1.62 8.00
C VAL A 53 15.96 1.88 6.62
N GLU A 54 16.99 1.13 6.22
CA GLU A 54 17.58 1.24 4.88
C GLU A 54 16.54 0.93 3.79
N PHE A 55 15.75 -0.13 4.00
CA PHE A 55 14.70 -0.51 3.06
C PHE A 55 13.58 0.55 3.01
N ALA A 56 13.14 1.05 4.17
CA ALA A 56 12.14 2.12 4.24
C ALA A 56 12.63 3.41 3.56
N ASN A 57 13.93 3.72 3.66
CA ASN A 57 14.53 4.86 2.96
C ASN A 57 14.53 4.67 1.45
N LYS A 58 14.76 3.46 0.93
CA LYS A 58 14.61 3.15 -0.50
C LYS A 58 13.17 3.39 -0.96
N VAL A 59 12.18 2.91 -0.21
CA VAL A 59 10.76 3.16 -0.49
C VAL A 59 10.43 4.66 -0.52
N ARG A 60 11.03 5.46 0.38
CA ARG A 60 10.82 6.92 0.45
C ARG A 60 11.49 7.68 -0.70
N ARG A 61 12.72 7.31 -1.07
CA ARG A 61 13.56 8.09 -2.00
C ARG A 61 13.40 7.72 -3.46
N GLU A 62 12.90 6.52 -3.74
CA GLU A 62 12.82 5.96 -5.09
C GLU A 62 11.35 5.69 -5.46
N PRO A 63 10.49 6.72 -5.63
CA PRO A 63 9.06 6.54 -5.88
C PRO A 63 8.76 5.89 -7.24
N ASN A 64 9.71 5.96 -8.18
CA ASN A 64 9.60 5.33 -9.49
C ASN A 64 10.00 3.85 -9.49
N ASP A 65 10.53 3.34 -8.38
CA ASP A 65 10.95 1.94 -8.24
C ASP A 65 9.98 1.19 -7.34
N ILE A 66 9.38 0.13 -7.89
CA ILE A 66 8.34 -0.61 -7.18
C ILE A 66 8.97 -1.52 -6.13
N LYS A 67 8.75 -1.18 -4.86
CA LYS A 67 9.25 -1.95 -3.73
C LYS A 67 8.15 -2.85 -3.15
N PHE A 68 8.47 -4.13 -3.01
CA PHE A 68 7.59 -5.11 -2.38
C PHE A 68 7.96 -5.31 -0.93
N CYS A 69 6.98 -5.40 -0.04
CA CYS A 69 7.20 -5.80 1.34
C CYS A 69 7.83 -7.21 1.39
N PRO A 70 9.01 -7.40 2.00
CA PRO A 70 9.68 -8.70 2.10
C PRO A 70 8.87 -9.74 2.88
N TYR A 71 7.94 -9.32 3.74
CA TYR A 71 7.15 -10.22 4.58
C TYR A 71 5.82 -10.65 3.94
N CYS A 72 5.16 -9.74 3.23
CA CYS A 72 3.82 -10.00 2.71
C CYS A 72 3.68 -9.85 1.20
N SER A 73 4.75 -9.45 0.51
CA SER A 73 4.81 -9.25 -0.94
C SER A 73 3.86 -8.19 -1.49
N ARG A 74 3.19 -7.38 -0.66
CA ARG A 74 2.41 -6.23 -1.15
C ARG A 74 3.33 -5.10 -1.61
N ILE A 75 2.89 -4.35 -2.62
CA ILE A 75 3.58 -3.16 -3.10
C ILE A 75 3.48 -2.08 -2.03
N LEU A 76 4.60 -1.39 -1.78
CA LEU A 76 4.70 -0.31 -0.80
C LEU A 76 4.75 1.04 -1.51
N TYR A 77 3.96 1.99 -1.02
CA TYR A 77 4.17 3.40 -1.29
C TYR A 77 4.47 4.13 0.02
N TYR A 78 5.31 5.15 -0.05
CA TYR A 78 5.67 5.93 1.12
C TYR A 78 4.55 6.92 1.50
N GLN A 79 4.23 7.03 2.80
CA GLN A 79 3.25 7.98 3.32
C GLN A 79 3.71 8.57 4.67
N ASP A 80 3.83 9.90 4.73
CA ASP A 80 4.35 10.63 5.91
C ASP A 80 3.44 10.56 7.14
N LYS A 81 2.12 10.64 6.95
CA LYS A 81 1.13 10.68 8.03
C LYS A 81 0.03 9.67 7.77
N ILE A 82 -0.44 9.01 8.82
CA ILE A 82 -1.76 8.36 8.76
C ILE A 82 -2.74 9.50 8.50
N GLN A 83 -3.40 9.48 7.34
CA GLN A 83 -4.57 10.33 7.14
C GLN A 83 -5.63 9.80 8.08
N ILE A 84 -5.73 10.41 9.25
CA ILE A 84 -6.91 10.30 10.08
C ILE A 84 -7.96 11.07 9.28
N SER A 85 -8.86 10.36 8.60
CA SER A 85 -10.10 10.97 8.14
C SER A 85 -10.76 11.62 9.35
N ASP A 86 -11.23 12.86 9.23
CA ASP A 86 -11.75 13.71 10.32
C ASP A 86 -12.92 13.10 11.14
N GLU A 87 -13.32 11.85 10.88
CA GLU A 87 -14.41 11.14 11.54
C GLU A 87 -14.00 10.15 12.64
N ILE A 88 -12.71 10.02 12.98
CA ILE A 88 -12.26 9.19 14.11
C ILE A 88 -11.67 10.08 15.21
N ILE A 89 -12.52 10.64 16.05
CA ILE A 89 -12.16 11.11 17.40
C ILE A 89 -12.66 10.06 18.41
N PRO A 90 -11.83 9.10 18.86
CA PRO A 90 -12.07 8.36 20.09
C PRO A 90 -11.18 8.97 21.16
N GLY A 91 -11.78 9.73 22.07
CA GLY A 91 -11.10 10.41 23.17
C GLY A 91 -10.27 9.46 24.03
N SER A 92 -8.94 9.57 23.94
CA SER A 92 -8.04 8.77 24.78
C SER A 92 -6.67 9.42 25.00
N LEU A 93 -6.58 10.76 25.14
CA LEU A 93 -5.35 11.43 25.60
C LEU A 93 -5.56 12.91 26.01
N ALA A 94 -6.76 13.28 26.49
CA ALA A 94 -6.97 14.61 27.07
C ALA A 94 -6.35 14.74 28.47
N ASP A 95 -6.21 13.63 29.20
CA ASP A 95 -5.79 13.61 30.60
C ASP A 95 -4.26 13.56 30.81
N LEU A 96 -3.46 13.70 29.74
CA LEU A 96 -1.98 13.66 29.81
C LEU A 96 -1.33 15.01 29.44
N VAL A 97 -2.14 16.07 29.42
CA VAL A 97 -1.64 17.45 29.45
C VAL A 97 -2.01 18.01 30.81
N GLU A 98 -1.16 17.74 31.81
CA GLU A 98 -0.99 18.67 32.94
C GLU A 98 -0.04 19.79 32.52
#